data_AF-A0A353Y0V2-F1
#
_entry.id   AF-A0A353Y0V2-F1
#
_cell.length_a   1.000
_cell.length_b   1.000
_cell.length_c   1.000
_cell.angle_alpha   90.00
_cell.angle_beta   90.00
_cell.angle_gamma   90.00
#
_symmetry.space_group_name_H-M   'P 1'
#
loop_
_entity.id
_entity.type
_entity.pdbx_description
1 polymer ?
#
loop_
_entity_poly.entity_id
_entity_poly.type
_entity_poly.pdbx_seq_one_letter_code
_entity_poly.pdbx_strand_id
1 'polypeptide(L)'
;MPVLLLLTATASAGSITPSCQARTVVYEEAEDLTDKVKIVADSGEVFMKNELLIFSGNVQMRHAQQRVAADEVRYSRKLNQAAATGDVSLRQAGFEVDAESAAVDINTRTATLQNIQYRIPEVGGQGEASSATVREKGVSTLHDISYSTCPPEDEAWRISAKSIDIDRENGVGKATGARLSFKGMTLPALPGFSFPLDDSRKSGFLLPKVGYSDSTGLDISIPYYFNIAPNYDATLFPRITSERGALMGAEFRYLTPIHSGRFITDIAFHDTKYEQGEQTRYVISFKNRSDFNT
;
A
#
# COMPACT_ATOMS: atom_id res chain seq x y z
N MET A 1 1.87 20.21 -97.58
CA MET A 1 1.37 21.58 -97.34
C MET A 1 0.21 21.50 -96.37
N PRO A 2 0.08 22.46 -95.43
CA PRO A 2 0.26 22.40 -93.99
C PRO A 2 -1.04 22.01 -93.24
N VAL A 3 -1.14 21.78 -91.93
CA VAL A 3 -0.90 22.69 -90.79
C VAL A 3 -0.82 21.86 -89.51
N LEU A 4 0.18 22.19 -88.69
CA LEU A 4 0.44 21.70 -87.35
C LEU A 4 -0.47 22.44 -86.35
N LEU A 5 -1.25 21.71 -85.53
CA LEU A 5 -1.94 22.27 -84.36
C LEU A 5 -1.49 21.50 -83.11
N LEU A 6 -0.70 22.14 -82.26
CA LEU A 6 -0.40 21.65 -80.92
C LEU A 6 -1.64 21.82 -80.04
N LEU A 7 -2.19 20.71 -79.53
CA LEU A 7 -3.04 20.74 -78.34
C LEU A 7 -2.22 20.30 -77.13
N THR A 8 -1.99 21.24 -76.23
CA THR A 8 -1.47 21.01 -74.88
C THR A 8 -2.55 20.33 -74.04
N ALA A 9 -2.32 19.09 -73.64
CA ALA A 9 -3.15 18.41 -72.65
C ALA A 9 -2.72 18.85 -71.24
N THR A 10 -3.56 19.64 -70.57
CA THR A 10 -3.44 19.93 -69.15
C THR A 10 -3.96 18.75 -68.36
N ALA A 11 -3.07 18.00 -67.71
CA ALA A 11 -3.45 16.97 -66.75
C ALA A 11 -4.00 17.66 -65.49
N SER A 12 -5.30 17.55 -65.24
CA SER A 12 -5.88 17.93 -63.94
C SER A 12 -5.44 16.89 -62.90
N ALA A 13 -4.65 17.32 -61.92
CA ALA A 13 -4.35 16.50 -60.75
C ALA A 13 -5.66 16.20 -60.01
N GLY A 14 -6.07 14.93 -59.99
CA GLY A 14 -7.20 14.47 -59.21
C GLY A 14 -6.88 14.61 -57.72
N SER A 15 -7.66 15.43 -57.02
CA SER A 15 -7.62 15.56 -55.57
C SER A 15 -8.06 14.23 -54.93
N ILE A 16 -7.10 13.47 -54.42
CA ILE A 16 -7.41 12.28 -53.61
C ILE A 16 -7.86 12.79 -52.24
N THR A 17 -9.17 12.77 -51.97
CA THR A 17 -9.70 12.98 -50.62
C THR A 17 -9.45 11.70 -49.80
N PRO A 18 -8.66 11.76 -48.72
CA PRO A 18 -8.47 10.60 -47.86
C PRO A 18 -9.80 10.31 -47.13
N SER A 19 -10.38 9.12 -47.37
CA SER A 19 -11.67 8.70 -46.79
C SER A 19 -11.58 8.28 -45.32
N CYS A 20 -10.49 8.60 -44.64
CA CYS A 20 -10.31 8.31 -43.22
C CYS A 20 -10.45 9.61 -42.44
N GLN A 21 -11.69 10.04 -42.21
CA GLN A 21 -11.97 11.02 -41.17
C GLN A 21 -11.95 10.30 -39.83
N ALA A 22 -10.92 10.59 -39.03
CA ALA A 22 -10.90 10.17 -37.63
C ALA A 22 -12.16 10.72 -36.95
N ARG A 23 -12.97 9.82 -36.37
CA ARG A 23 -14.07 10.20 -35.50
C ARG A 23 -13.47 11.02 -34.35
N THR A 24 -13.85 12.29 -34.25
CA THR A 24 -13.61 13.06 -33.04
C THR A 24 -14.34 12.36 -31.91
N VAL A 25 -13.58 11.71 -31.03
CA VAL A 25 -14.08 11.30 -29.72
C VAL A 25 -14.41 12.61 -29.00
N VAL A 26 -15.70 12.89 -28.86
CA VAL A 26 -16.16 13.94 -27.96
C VAL A 26 -15.78 13.44 -26.57
N TYR A 27 -14.69 13.99 -26.03
CA TYR A 27 -14.42 13.87 -24.60
C TYR A 27 -15.50 14.71 -23.93
N GLU A 28 -16.53 14.05 -23.40
CA GLU A 28 -17.46 14.66 -22.47
C GLU A 28 -16.62 15.25 -21.34
N GLU A 29 -16.67 16.57 -21.23
CA GLU A 29 -15.91 17.36 -20.27
C GLU A 29 -16.15 16.76 -18.89
N ALA A 30 -15.10 16.26 -18.24
CA ALA A 30 -15.21 15.65 -16.93
C ALA A 30 -15.76 16.70 -15.97
N GLU A 31 -17.03 16.58 -15.59
CA GLU A 31 -17.68 17.47 -14.63
C GLU A 31 -16.80 17.53 -13.38
N ASP A 32 -16.39 18.74 -12.98
CA ASP A 32 -15.59 18.97 -11.79
C ASP A 32 -16.45 18.68 -10.56
N LEU A 33 -16.39 17.43 -10.09
CA LEU A 33 -17.11 16.91 -8.93
C LEU A 33 -16.34 17.12 -7.62
N THR A 34 -15.39 18.06 -7.57
CA THR A 34 -14.58 18.27 -6.35
C THR A 34 -15.43 18.75 -5.17
N ASP A 35 -16.54 19.45 -5.44
CA ASP A 35 -17.46 19.98 -4.42
C ASP A 35 -18.85 19.31 -4.41
N LYS A 36 -19.08 18.28 -5.24
CA LYS A 36 -20.41 17.66 -5.40
C LYS A 36 -20.33 16.14 -5.31
N VAL A 37 -21.27 15.55 -4.57
CA VAL A 37 -21.49 14.10 -4.54
C VAL A 37 -22.54 13.75 -5.60
N LYS A 38 -22.17 12.91 -6.57
CA LYS A 38 -23.10 12.32 -7.52
C LYS A 38 -23.54 10.96 -7.02
N ILE A 39 -24.85 10.70 -6.97
CA ILE A 39 -25.44 9.42 -6.56
C ILE A 39 -26.32 8.92 -7.70
N VAL A 40 -26.17 7.65 -8.07
CA VAL A 40 -26.99 6.92 -9.03
C VAL A 40 -27.46 5.64 -8.33
N ALA A 41 -28.74 5.31 -8.43
CA ALA A 41 -29.33 4.11 -7.83
C ALA A 41 -30.58 3.70 -8.62
N ASP A 42 -31.04 2.46 -8.43
CA ASP A 42 -32.26 1.95 -9.07
C ASP A 42 -33.52 2.60 -8.49
N SER A 43 -33.52 2.88 -7.17
CA SER A 43 -34.60 3.60 -6.50
C SER A 43 -34.10 4.56 -5.43
N GLY A 44 -34.94 5.54 -5.08
CA GLY A 44 -34.69 6.51 -4.03
C GLY A 44 -35.97 6.90 -3.31
N GLU A 45 -35.97 6.81 -1.98
CA GLU A 45 -37.08 7.16 -1.10
C GLU A 45 -36.71 8.32 -0.19
N VAL A 46 -37.63 9.27 0.00
CA VAL A 46 -37.44 10.44 0.85
C VAL A 46 -38.54 10.52 1.91
N PHE A 47 -38.15 10.32 3.17
CA PHE A 47 -39.03 10.43 4.32
C PHE A 47 -38.89 11.81 4.95
N MET A 48 -39.73 12.75 4.49
CA MET A 48 -39.69 14.17 4.92
C MET A 48 -39.77 14.34 6.44
N LYS A 49 -40.63 13.58 7.13
CA LYS A 49 -40.84 13.70 8.59
C LYS A 49 -39.62 13.29 9.42
N ASN A 50 -38.84 12.33 8.91
CA ASN A 50 -37.67 11.78 9.59
C ASN A 50 -36.36 12.33 9.01
N GLU A 51 -36.45 13.21 8.00
CA GLU A 51 -35.34 13.73 7.21
C GLU A 51 -34.37 12.64 6.73
N LEU A 52 -34.94 11.52 6.30
CA LEU A 52 -34.22 10.31 5.90
C LEU A 52 -34.33 10.12 4.39
N LEU A 53 -33.19 9.90 3.74
CA LEU A 53 -33.06 9.54 2.35
C LEU A 53 -32.54 8.11 2.28
N ILE A 54 -33.16 7.27 1.46
CA ILE A 54 -32.75 5.89 1.24
C ILE A 54 -32.57 5.70 -0.27
N PHE A 55 -31.41 5.24 -0.69
CA PHE A 55 -31.12 4.83 -2.05
C PHE A 55 -30.90 3.31 -2.05
N SER A 56 -31.54 2.59 -2.97
CA SER A 56 -31.49 1.13 -3.01
C SER A 56 -31.28 0.62 -4.43
N GLY A 57 -30.58 -0.49 -4.55
CA GLY A 57 -30.26 -1.16 -5.81
C GLY A 57 -29.12 -0.48 -6.56
N ASN A 58 -28.00 -1.19 -6.71
CA ASN A 58 -26.83 -0.76 -7.48
C ASN A 58 -26.41 0.70 -7.19
N VAL A 59 -26.36 1.08 -5.91
CA VAL A 59 -26.06 2.45 -5.53
C VAL A 59 -24.60 2.75 -5.87
N GLN A 60 -24.37 3.75 -6.71
CA GLN A 60 -23.06 4.24 -7.09
C GLN A 60 -22.93 5.71 -6.72
N MET A 61 -21.94 6.02 -5.89
CA MET A 61 -21.60 7.36 -5.48
C MET A 61 -20.22 7.76 -6.02
N ARG A 62 -20.09 9.01 -6.45
CA ARG A 62 -18.82 9.60 -6.89
C ARG A 62 -18.63 10.97 -6.25
N HIS A 63 -17.45 11.19 -5.72
CA HIS A 63 -17.01 12.47 -5.17
C HIS A 63 -15.53 12.65 -5.47
N ALA A 64 -15.15 13.72 -6.18
CA ALA A 64 -13.80 13.88 -6.72
C ALA A 64 -13.30 12.60 -7.44
N GLN A 65 -12.21 12.00 -6.96
CA GLN A 65 -11.63 10.75 -7.49
C GLN A 65 -12.12 9.48 -6.78
N GLN A 66 -12.96 9.61 -5.74
CA GLN A 66 -13.47 8.49 -4.97
C GLN A 66 -14.74 7.92 -5.63
N ARG A 67 -14.79 6.60 -5.72
CA ARG A 67 -15.98 5.85 -6.14
C ARG A 67 -16.41 4.94 -5.01
N VAL A 68 -17.70 5.00 -4.66
CA VAL A 68 -18.31 4.13 -3.67
C VAL A 68 -19.46 3.39 -4.31
N ALA A 69 -19.58 2.08 -4.10
CA ALA A 69 -20.74 1.30 -4.46
C ALA A 69 -21.30 0.57 -3.23
N ALA A 70 -22.60 0.32 -3.22
CA ALA A 70 -23.29 -0.48 -2.20
C ALA A 70 -24.68 -0.91 -2.70
N ASP A 71 -25.31 -1.86 -2.02
CA ASP A 71 -26.70 -2.24 -2.29
C ASP A 71 -27.70 -1.20 -1.79
N GLU A 72 -27.42 -0.61 -0.63
CA GLU A 72 -28.26 0.41 -0.02
C GLU A 72 -27.42 1.51 0.64
N VAL A 73 -27.85 2.76 0.48
CA VAL A 73 -27.29 3.93 1.18
C VAL A 73 -28.41 4.70 1.87
N ARG A 74 -28.29 4.87 3.18
CA ARG A 74 -29.18 5.68 4.00
C ARG A 74 -28.47 6.96 4.42
N TYR A 75 -29.16 8.09 4.32
CA TYR A 75 -28.67 9.37 4.81
C TYR A 75 -29.73 10.07 5.67
N SER A 76 -29.41 10.33 6.94
CA SER A 76 -30.25 11.10 7.85
C SER A 76 -29.70 12.52 7.98
N ARG A 77 -30.45 13.53 7.53
CA ARG A 77 -30.06 14.93 7.72
C ARG A 77 -30.13 15.33 9.18
N LYS A 78 -31.14 14.85 9.91
CA LYS A 78 -31.33 15.11 11.34
C LYS A 78 -30.13 14.66 12.17
N LEU A 79 -29.59 13.47 11.91
CA LEU A 79 -28.39 12.96 12.60
C LEU A 79 -27.09 13.41 11.93
N ASN A 80 -27.18 13.88 10.69
CA ASN A 80 -26.05 14.14 9.81
C ASN A 80 -25.14 12.92 9.66
N GLN A 81 -25.77 11.76 9.42
CA GLN A 81 -25.11 10.46 9.33
C GLN A 81 -25.51 9.76 8.03
N ALA A 82 -24.55 9.10 7.40
CA ALA A 82 -24.77 8.22 6.26
C ALA A 82 -24.36 6.79 6.62
N ALA A 83 -25.07 5.79 6.08
CA ALA A 83 -24.73 4.39 6.22
C ALA A 83 -24.89 3.69 4.87
N ALA A 84 -23.93 2.85 4.50
CA ALA A 84 -23.94 2.00 3.32
C ALA A 84 -23.88 0.54 3.77
N THR A 85 -24.70 -0.31 3.17
CA THR A 85 -24.79 -1.73 3.51
C THR A 85 -24.95 -2.58 2.26
N GLY A 86 -24.38 -3.78 2.28
CA GLY A 86 -24.42 -4.74 1.16
C GLY A 86 -23.35 -4.40 0.12
N ASP A 87 -22.39 -5.31 -0.05
CA ASP A 87 -21.27 -5.22 -0.99
C ASP A 87 -20.65 -3.81 -1.10
N VAL A 88 -20.33 -3.22 0.05
CA VAL A 88 -19.79 -1.87 0.10
C VAL A 88 -18.39 -1.86 -0.49
N SER A 89 -18.20 -1.11 -1.57
CA SER A 89 -16.95 -1.06 -2.31
C SER A 89 -16.47 0.37 -2.46
N LEU A 90 -15.30 0.70 -1.90
CA LEU A 90 -14.63 1.99 -2.06
C LEU A 90 -13.39 1.81 -2.93
N ARG A 91 -13.24 2.69 -3.93
CA ARG A 91 -12.08 2.74 -4.82
C ARG A 91 -11.58 4.17 -4.93
N GLN A 92 -10.29 4.36 -4.70
CA GLN A 92 -9.58 5.65 -4.89
C GLN A 92 -8.12 5.40 -5.27
N ALA A 93 -7.39 6.45 -5.66
CA ALA A 93 -5.95 6.33 -5.92
C ALA A 93 -5.21 5.75 -4.71
N GLY A 94 -4.39 4.73 -4.93
CA GLY A 94 -3.57 4.06 -3.92
C GLY A 94 -4.29 3.04 -3.01
N PHE A 95 -5.63 2.96 -2.99
CA PHE A 95 -6.34 2.06 -2.08
C PHE A 95 -7.69 1.56 -2.60
N GLU A 96 -7.95 0.27 -2.38
CA GLU A 96 -9.22 -0.39 -2.67
C GLU A 96 -9.73 -1.08 -1.41
N VAL A 97 -11.02 -0.93 -1.11
CA VAL A 97 -11.68 -1.50 0.08
C VAL A 97 -13.00 -2.11 -0.30
N ASP A 98 -13.22 -3.34 0.15
CA ASP A 98 -14.53 -3.98 0.17
C ASP A 98 -14.93 -4.26 1.63
N ALA A 99 -16.19 -4.05 1.97
CA ALA A 99 -16.71 -4.17 3.32
C ALA A 99 -18.18 -4.61 3.32
N GLU A 100 -18.63 -5.21 4.42
CA GLU A 100 -20.05 -5.55 4.58
C GLU A 100 -20.90 -4.29 4.82
N SER A 101 -20.37 -3.37 5.62
CA SER A 101 -21.04 -2.11 5.93
C SER A 101 -20.04 -0.99 6.20
N ALA A 102 -20.48 0.24 5.93
CA ALA A 102 -19.78 1.45 6.28
C ALA A 102 -20.76 2.49 6.84
N ALA A 103 -20.37 3.22 7.88
CA ALA A 103 -21.12 4.36 8.39
C ALA A 103 -20.22 5.58 8.48
N VAL A 104 -20.77 6.75 8.23
CA VAL A 104 -20.08 8.03 8.29
C VAL A 104 -20.90 8.98 9.13
N ASP A 105 -20.29 9.49 10.19
CA ASP A 105 -20.79 10.64 10.94
C ASP A 105 -20.14 11.91 10.41
N ILE A 106 -20.96 12.76 9.78
CA ILE A 106 -20.49 13.95 9.06
C ILE A 106 -20.10 15.06 10.05
N ASN A 107 -20.73 15.10 11.23
CA ASN A 107 -20.39 16.09 12.26
C ASN A 107 -18.98 15.87 12.81
N THR A 108 -18.64 14.62 13.08
CA THR A 108 -17.34 14.21 13.63
C THR A 108 -16.33 13.80 12.57
N ARG A 109 -16.73 13.79 11.29
CA ARG A 109 -15.92 13.33 10.15
C ARG A 109 -15.29 11.96 10.42
N THR A 110 -16.07 11.08 11.04
CA THR A 110 -15.64 9.74 11.44
C THR A 110 -16.35 8.72 10.59
N ALA A 111 -15.58 7.86 9.93
CA ALA A 111 -16.09 6.71 9.19
C ALA A 111 -15.78 5.42 9.97
N THR A 112 -16.74 4.50 10.03
CA THR A 112 -16.56 3.15 10.56
C THR A 112 -16.88 2.14 9.47
N LEU A 113 -16.08 1.09 9.38
CA LEU A 113 -16.26 -0.01 8.43
C LEU A 113 -16.19 -1.34 9.18
N GLN A 114 -16.93 -2.34 8.69
CA GLN A 114 -16.99 -3.68 9.27
C GLN A 114 -16.71 -4.75 8.22
N ASN A 115 -16.04 -5.83 8.63
CA ASN A 115 -15.68 -6.98 7.78
C ASN A 115 -15.02 -6.56 6.49
N ILE A 116 -13.81 -6.03 6.64
CA ILE A 116 -13.07 -5.29 5.61
C ILE A 116 -12.10 -6.22 4.91
N GLN A 117 -12.06 -6.13 3.59
CA GLN A 117 -10.96 -6.61 2.76
C GLN A 117 -10.37 -5.41 2.02
N TYR A 118 -9.05 -5.35 1.91
CA TYR A 118 -8.41 -4.21 1.28
C TYR A 118 -7.21 -4.60 0.42
N ARG A 119 -6.91 -3.73 -0.55
CA ARG A 119 -5.71 -3.82 -1.39
C ARG A 119 -5.04 -2.46 -1.52
N ILE A 120 -3.72 -2.49 -1.58
CA ILE A 120 -2.81 -1.37 -1.79
C ILE A 120 -1.99 -1.69 -3.05
N PRO A 121 -2.53 -1.41 -4.25
CA PRO A 121 -1.94 -1.87 -5.51
C PRO A 121 -0.49 -1.43 -5.71
N GLU A 122 -0.13 -0.22 -5.26
CA GLU A 122 1.21 0.37 -5.45
C GLU A 122 2.34 -0.45 -4.83
N VAL A 123 2.07 -1.12 -3.71
CA VAL A 123 3.04 -1.96 -2.99
C VAL A 123 2.69 -3.45 -3.07
N GLY A 124 1.69 -3.82 -3.87
CA GLY A 124 1.16 -5.18 -3.95
C GLY A 124 0.63 -5.70 -2.60
N GLY A 125 0.25 -4.80 -1.69
CA GLY A 125 -0.20 -5.14 -0.35
C GLY A 125 -1.68 -5.46 -0.32
N GLN A 126 -2.08 -6.40 0.54
CA GLN A 126 -3.48 -6.73 0.76
C GLN A 126 -3.70 -7.21 2.20
N GLY A 127 -4.96 -7.30 2.59
CA GLY A 127 -5.30 -7.80 3.92
C GLY A 127 -6.78 -7.71 4.23
N GLU A 128 -7.09 -8.09 5.46
CA GLU A 128 -8.43 -8.11 6.02
C GLU A 128 -8.43 -7.45 7.40
N ALA A 129 -9.54 -6.85 7.82
CA ALA A 129 -9.71 -6.34 9.18
C ALA A 129 -11.16 -6.55 9.64
N SER A 130 -11.36 -6.85 10.93
CA SER A 130 -12.72 -6.99 11.49
C SER A 130 -13.46 -5.65 11.50
N SER A 131 -12.76 -4.57 11.82
CA SER A 131 -13.30 -3.22 11.77
C SER A 131 -12.22 -2.17 11.58
N ALA A 132 -12.63 -1.02 11.07
CA ALA A 132 -11.81 0.18 10.99
C ALA A 132 -12.62 1.39 11.42
N THR A 133 -11.99 2.29 12.19
CA THR A 133 -12.49 3.63 12.48
C THR A 133 -11.52 4.64 11.91
N VAL A 134 -11.95 5.41 10.92
CA VAL A 134 -11.16 6.47 10.27
C VAL A 134 -11.69 7.81 10.76
N ARG A 135 -10.83 8.62 11.38
CA ARG A 135 -11.17 9.96 11.86
C ARG A 135 -10.54 11.03 10.98
N GLU A 136 -11.01 12.26 11.15
CA GLU A 136 -10.39 13.43 10.55
C GLU A 136 -8.87 13.49 10.83
N LYS A 137 -8.10 14.07 9.90
CA LYS A 137 -6.62 14.13 9.93
C LYS A 137 -5.91 12.78 9.76
N GLY A 138 -6.63 11.73 9.39
CA GLY A 138 -6.04 10.45 9.01
C GLY A 138 -5.64 9.57 10.19
N VAL A 139 -6.11 9.89 11.41
CA VAL A 139 -6.00 8.97 12.55
C VAL A 139 -6.98 7.82 12.35
N SER A 140 -6.45 6.62 12.16
CA SER A 140 -7.27 5.44 11.88
C SER A 140 -6.91 4.30 12.82
N THR A 141 -7.91 3.66 13.39
CA THR A 141 -7.72 2.45 14.22
C THR A 141 -8.35 1.28 13.50
N LEU A 142 -7.59 0.21 13.30
CA LEU A 142 -8.05 -1.04 12.71
C LEU A 142 -7.92 -2.16 13.74
N HIS A 143 -8.85 -3.11 13.73
CA HIS A 143 -8.88 -4.26 14.63
C HIS A 143 -8.81 -5.59 13.87
N ASP A 144 -8.16 -6.57 14.51
CA ASP A 144 -7.95 -7.93 13.98
C ASP A 144 -7.51 -7.93 12.52
N ILE A 145 -6.45 -7.16 12.25
CA ILE A 145 -5.98 -6.87 10.90
C ILE A 145 -4.93 -7.89 10.46
N SER A 146 -4.95 -8.25 9.19
CA SER A 146 -3.91 -9.00 8.51
C SER A 146 -3.28 -8.20 7.37
N TYR A 147 -2.03 -8.49 7.05
CA TYR A 147 -1.32 -7.90 5.92
C TYR A 147 -0.41 -8.95 5.27
N SER A 148 -0.43 -9.00 3.94
CA SER A 148 0.51 -9.76 3.12
C SER A 148 0.72 -9.07 1.77
N THR A 149 1.85 -9.32 1.14
CA THR A 149 2.08 -9.00 -0.29
C THR A 149 2.05 -10.24 -1.17
N CYS A 150 1.79 -11.41 -0.59
CA CYS A 150 1.54 -12.62 -1.35
C CYS A 150 0.11 -12.60 -1.91
N PRO A 151 -0.15 -13.25 -3.06
CA PRO A 151 -1.51 -13.50 -3.51
C PRO A 151 -2.30 -14.28 -2.45
N PRO A 152 -3.62 -14.07 -2.32
CA PRO A 152 -4.45 -14.78 -1.33
C PRO A 152 -4.36 -16.32 -1.46
N GLU A 153 -4.12 -16.82 -2.68
CA GLU A 153 -4.13 -18.24 -3.01
C GLU A 153 -2.81 -18.95 -2.67
N ASP A 154 -1.73 -18.21 -2.42
CA ASP A 154 -0.41 -18.74 -2.08
C ASP A 154 0.29 -17.82 -1.07
N GLU A 155 -0.30 -17.69 0.11
CA GLU A 155 0.27 -16.91 1.19
C GLU A 155 1.44 -17.62 1.88
N ALA A 156 2.64 -17.42 1.34
CA ALA A 156 3.87 -17.87 1.98
C ALA A 156 4.10 -17.20 3.35
N TRP A 157 3.57 -15.99 3.54
CA TRP A 157 3.63 -15.25 4.80
C TRP A 157 2.42 -14.34 5.01
N ARG A 158 2.09 -14.08 6.28
CA ARG A 158 1.05 -13.13 6.72
C ARG A 158 1.46 -12.52 8.04
N ILE A 159 1.29 -11.22 8.20
CA ILE A 159 1.34 -10.56 9.50
C ILE A 159 -0.10 -10.36 9.98
N SER A 160 -0.40 -10.72 11.22
CA SER A 160 -1.68 -10.41 11.87
C SER A 160 -1.43 -9.54 13.11
N ALA A 161 -2.33 -8.62 13.44
CA ALA A 161 -2.25 -7.78 14.62
C ALA A 161 -3.63 -7.59 15.25
N LYS A 162 -3.67 -7.45 16.58
CA LYS A 162 -4.93 -7.20 17.30
C LYS A 162 -5.46 -5.79 17.01
N SER A 163 -4.55 -4.83 16.93
CA SER A 163 -4.88 -3.48 16.51
C SER A 163 -3.72 -2.82 15.79
N ILE A 164 -4.07 -1.91 14.88
CA ILE A 164 -3.15 -0.94 14.31
C ILE A 164 -3.74 0.45 14.47
N ASP A 165 -2.96 1.35 15.08
CA ASP A 165 -3.24 2.77 15.13
C ASP A 165 -2.34 3.49 14.12
N ILE A 166 -2.96 4.15 13.15
CA ILE A 166 -2.31 4.91 12.08
C ILE A 166 -2.46 6.38 12.42
N ASP A 167 -1.34 7.09 12.51
CA ASP A 167 -1.28 8.53 12.71
C ASP A 167 -0.57 9.15 11.49
N ARG A 168 -1.37 9.63 10.52
CA ARG A 168 -0.84 10.24 9.30
C ARG A 168 -0.20 11.61 9.55
N GLU A 169 -0.62 12.34 10.57
CA GLU A 169 -0.04 13.65 10.90
C GLU A 169 1.40 13.50 11.38
N ASN A 170 1.67 12.46 12.17
CA ASN A 170 3.02 12.13 12.65
C ASN A 170 3.77 11.12 11.77
N GLY A 171 3.17 10.63 10.69
CA GLY A 171 3.76 9.65 9.77
C GLY A 171 4.06 8.29 10.42
N VAL A 172 3.27 7.86 11.42
CA VAL A 172 3.56 6.64 12.21
C VAL A 172 2.35 5.72 12.30
N GLY A 173 2.56 4.43 12.02
CA GLY A 173 1.69 3.33 12.41
C GLY A 173 2.22 2.61 13.66
N LYS A 174 1.33 2.17 14.55
CA LYS A 174 1.63 1.35 15.72
C LYS A 174 0.77 0.10 15.70
N ALA A 175 1.40 -1.06 15.68
CA ALA A 175 0.72 -2.35 15.73
C ALA A 175 0.88 -2.99 17.12
N THR A 176 -0.20 -3.56 17.66
CA THR A 176 -0.20 -4.25 18.97
C THR A 176 -0.54 -5.73 18.80
N GLY A 177 0.19 -6.58 19.50
CA GLY A 177 -0.03 -8.04 19.48
C GLY A 177 0.22 -8.67 18.11
N ALA A 178 1.20 -8.16 17.38
CA ALA A 178 1.50 -8.60 16.03
C ALA A 178 2.14 -9.99 16.01
N ARG A 179 1.73 -10.83 15.06
CA ARG A 179 2.26 -12.17 14.83
C ARG A 179 2.63 -12.33 13.37
N LEU A 180 3.81 -12.88 13.12
CA LEU A 180 4.20 -13.33 11.79
C LEU A 180 3.86 -14.82 11.65
N SER A 181 3.10 -15.14 10.63
CA SER A 181 2.91 -16.50 10.15
C SER A 181 3.70 -16.68 8.86
N PHE A 182 4.49 -17.75 8.76
CA PHE A 182 5.29 -18.10 7.59
C PHE A 182 5.19 -19.59 7.32
N LYS A 183 4.74 -19.98 6.11
CA LYS A 183 4.59 -21.38 5.68
C LYS A 183 3.94 -22.29 6.75
N GLY A 184 2.85 -21.83 7.37
CA GLY A 184 2.11 -22.58 8.39
C GLY A 184 2.68 -22.54 9.81
N MET A 185 3.86 -21.95 10.03
CA MET A 185 4.42 -21.70 11.36
C MET A 185 4.10 -20.27 11.83
N THR A 186 3.55 -20.12 13.03
CA THR A 186 3.27 -18.79 13.62
C THR A 186 4.29 -18.48 14.72
N LEU A 187 5.01 -17.37 14.56
CA LEU A 187 5.96 -16.88 15.56
C LEU A 187 5.22 -16.30 16.78
N PRO A 188 5.87 -16.27 17.97
CA PRO A 188 5.33 -15.60 19.13
C PRO A 188 4.96 -14.14 18.84
N ALA A 189 3.92 -13.65 19.52
CA ALA A 189 3.46 -12.27 19.32
C ALA A 189 4.50 -11.27 19.82
N LEU A 190 4.73 -10.22 19.02
CA LEU A 190 5.43 -9.03 19.46
C LEU A 190 4.47 -8.19 20.32
N PRO A 191 4.92 -7.66 21.48
CA PRO A 191 4.07 -6.85 22.36
C PRO A 191 3.56 -5.60 21.65
N GLY A 192 4.39 -5.00 20.79
CA GLY A 192 4.00 -3.97 19.82
C GLY A 192 5.18 -3.53 18.98
N PHE A 193 4.93 -3.00 17.78
CA PHE A 193 5.94 -2.39 16.94
C PHE A 193 5.39 -1.13 16.24
N SER A 194 6.26 -0.18 15.93
CA SER A 194 5.91 1.02 15.17
C SER A 194 6.62 1.03 13.83
N PHE A 195 5.94 1.54 12.80
CA PHE A 195 6.45 1.64 11.43
C PHE A 195 6.15 3.03 10.85
N PRO A 196 7.02 3.60 10.00
CA PRO A 196 6.73 4.85 9.33
C PRO A 196 5.66 4.65 8.24
N LEU A 197 4.86 5.69 7.98
CA LEU A 197 3.85 5.72 6.91
C LEU A 197 4.33 6.44 5.65
N ASP A 198 5.47 7.12 5.74
CA ASP A 198 6.13 7.89 4.69
C ASP A 198 7.63 7.58 4.66
N ASP A 199 8.39 8.30 3.84
CA ASP A 199 9.84 8.16 3.75
C ASP A 199 10.59 8.69 4.99
N SER A 200 9.88 9.12 6.04
CA SER A 200 10.52 9.56 7.28
C SER A 200 11.23 8.39 7.95
N ARG A 201 12.52 8.58 8.23
CA ARG A 201 13.34 7.55 8.87
C ARG A 201 12.99 7.51 10.35
N LYS A 202 12.49 6.37 10.84
CA LYS A 202 12.30 6.12 12.28
C LYS A 202 12.97 4.82 12.69
N SER A 203 13.56 4.83 13.88
CA SER A 203 14.05 3.61 14.51
C SER A 203 12.88 2.66 14.79
N GLY A 204 13.09 1.37 14.56
CA GLY A 204 12.04 0.36 14.72
C GLY A 204 12.41 -0.99 14.12
N PHE A 205 11.57 -1.98 14.37
CA PHE A 205 11.69 -3.27 13.71
C PHE A 205 11.38 -3.11 12.23
N LEU A 206 12.27 -3.61 11.37
CA LEU A 206 12.00 -3.79 9.95
C LEU A 206 11.22 -5.09 9.76
N LEU A 207 10.66 -5.26 8.56
CA LEU A 207 10.02 -6.52 8.19
C LEU A 207 11.00 -7.68 8.39
N PRO A 208 10.57 -8.73 9.11
CA PRO A 208 11.39 -9.91 9.28
C PRO A 208 11.63 -10.54 7.91
N LYS A 209 12.85 -11.04 7.70
CA LYS A 209 13.19 -11.80 6.50
C LYS A 209 13.12 -13.28 6.84
N VAL A 210 12.34 -14.02 6.08
CA VAL A 210 12.28 -15.48 6.21
C VAL A 210 12.69 -16.12 4.90
N GLY A 211 13.60 -17.08 4.98
CA GLY A 211 14.14 -17.80 3.83
C GLY A 211 14.30 -19.29 4.13
N TYR A 212 14.59 -20.05 3.07
CA TYR A 212 14.95 -21.46 3.18
C TYR A 212 16.02 -21.79 2.14
N SER A 213 17.07 -22.52 2.52
CA SER A 213 18.08 -23.04 1.58
C SER A 213 18.67 -24.35 2.09
N ASP A 214 19.22 -25.19 1.21
CA ASP A 214 19.90 -26.43 1.60
C ASP A 214 21.13 -26.18 2.52
N SER A 215 21.66 -24.96 2.46
CA SER A 215 22.86 -24.59 3.21
C SER A 215 22.59 -24.13 4.64
N THR A 216 21.45 -23.47 4.88
CA THR A 216 21.06 -22.84 6.15
C THR A 216 19.79 -23.43 6.77
N GLY A 217 19.04 -24.23 5.99
CA GLY A 217 17.68 -24.62 6.29
C GLY A 217 16.77 -23.41 6.41
N LEU A 218 15.82 -23.47 7.35
CA LEU A 218 14.94 -22.36 7.69
C LEU A 218 15.77 -21.21 8.28
N ASP A 219 15.60 -20.01 7.74
CA ASP A 219 16.38 -18.83 8.08
C ASP A 219 15.45 -17.67 8.40
N ILE A 220 15.51 -17.15 9.62
CA ILE A 220 14.66 -16.07 10.10
C ILE A 220 15.55 -14.95 10.62
N SER A 221 15.39 -13.75 10.07
CA SER A 221 16.03 -12.53 10.58
C SER A 221 15.00 -11.50 11.00
N ILE A 222 15.24 -10.82 12.12
CA ILE A 222 14.36 -9.78 12.66
C ILE A 222 15.18 -8.49 12.79
N PRO A 223 15.32 -7.68 11.72
CA PRO A 223 16.14 -6.50 11.76
C PRO A 223 15.52 -5.38 12.60
N TYR A 224 16.35 -4.66 13.35
CA TYR A 224 16.00 -3.42 14.03
C TYR A 224 16.86 -2.29 13.46
N TYR A 225 16.19 -1.30 12.89
CA TYR A 225 16.79 -0.10 12.34
C TYR A 225 16.91 0.99 13.41
N PHE A 226 18.04 1.68 13.43
CA PHE A 226 18.34 2.81 14.28
C PHE A 226 18.57 4.03 13.39
N ASN A 227 17.61 4.95 13.38
CA ASN A 227 17.80 6.28 12.82
C ASN A 227 18.56 7.12 13.86
N ILE A 228 19.89 7.19 13.76
CA ILE A 228 20.72 7.85 14.78
C ILE A 228 20.79 9.36 14.54
N ALA A 229 21.02 9.76 13.28
CA ALA A 229 21.02 11.16 12.85
C ALA A 229 20.62 11.25 11.36
N PRO A 230 20.29 12.43 10.82
CA PRO A 230 19.90 12.59 9.41
C PRO A 230 20.93 12.04 8.41
N ASN A 231 22.18 11.95 8.82
CA ASN A 231 23.31 11.63 7.97
C ASN A 231 24.00 10.29 8.32
N TYR A 232 23.51 9.53 9.32
CA TYR A 232 23.99 8.16 9.56
C TYR A 232 22.97 7.32 10.32
N ASP A 233 22.99 6.02 10.03
CA ASP A 233 22.07 5.04 10.59
C ASP A 233 22.76 3.70 10.83
N ALA A 234 22.11 2.86 11.63
CA ALA A 234 22.54 1.49 11.88
C ALA A 234 21.37 0.53 11.75
N THR A 235 21.62 -0.72 11.35
CA THR A 235 20.65 -1.81 11.42
C THR A 235 21.29 -3.00 12.11
N LEU A 236 20.67 -3.52 13.15
CA LEU A 236 21.06 -4.78 13.78
C LEU A 236 20.09 -5.87 13.32
N PHE A 237 20.59 -6.98 12.78
CA PHE A 237 19.76 -8.06 12.26
C PHE A 237 20.13 -9.38 12.94
N PRO A 238 19.57 -9.65 14.14
CA PRO A 238 19.59 -11.00 14.70
C PRO A 238 18.97 -11.96 13.67
N ARG A 239 19.60 -13.11 13.51
CA ARG A 239 19.24 -14.13 12.53
C ARG A 239 19.39 -15.51 13.15
N ILE A 240 18.42 -16.39 12.93
CA ILE A 240 18.45 -17.78 13.38
C ILE A 240 18.27 -18.66 12.16
N THR A 241 19.13 -19.66 12.05
CA THR A 241 19.08 -20.67 10.98
C THR A 241 18.91 -22.06 11.60
N SER A 242 18.12 -22.94 10.98
CA SER A 242 17.88 -24.28 11.52
C SER A 242 19.11 -25.19 11.40
N GLU A 243 19.96 -24.99 10.40
CA GLU A 243 21.13 -25.83 10.14
C GLU A 243 22.45 -25.27 10.69
N ARG A 244 22.52 -23.97 10.98
CA ARG A 244 23.77 -23.29 11.37
C ARG A 244 23.67 -22.48 12.67
N GLY A 245 22.52 -22.49 13.34
CA GLY A 245 22.33 -21.79 14.61
C GLY A 245 22.14 -20.28 14.47
N ALA A 246 22.54 -19.54 15.51
CA ALA A 246 22.29 -18.11 15.65
C ALA A 246 23.43 -17.25 15.07
N LEU A 247 23.04 -16.20 14.37
CA LEU A 247 23.90 -15.18 13.80
C LEU A 247 23.45 -13.79 14.25
N MET A 248 24.40 -12.87 14.34
CA MET A 248 24.16 -11.46 14.57
C MET A 248 24.83 -10.67 13.46
N GLY A 249 24.02 -9.94 12.70
CA GLY A 249 24.53 -9.00 11.72
C GLY A 249 24.31 -7.56 12.12
N ALA A 250 25.18 -6.67 11.65
CA ALA A 250 25.05 -5.24 11.79
C ALA A 250 25.47 -4.53 10.51
N GLU A 251 24.71 -3.52 10.11
CA GLU A 251 25.04 -2.58 9.03
C GLU A 251 25.09 -1.18 9.63
N PHE A 252 26.11 -0.41 9.28
CA PHE A 252 26.22 1.01 9.60
C PHE A 252 26.44 1.79 8.31
N ARG A 253 25.64 2.82 8.08
CA ARG A 253 25.75 3.69 6.91
C ARG A 253 25.95 5.12 7.35
N TYR A 254 26.78 5.85 6.63
CA TYR A 254 26.95 7.28 6.83
C TYR A 254 27.04 8.01 5.50
N LEU A 255 26.60 9.25 5.54
CA LEU A 255 26.68 10.23 4.47
C LEU A 255 27.19 11.54 5.08
N THR A 256 28.18 12.14 4.44
CA THR A 256 28.67 13.49 4.71
C THR A 256 28.70 14.23 3.37
N PRO A 257 28.98 15.55 3.35
CA PRO A 257 29.07 16.30 2.09
C PRO A 257 30.05 15.69 1.08
N ILE A 258 31.11 15.04 1.57
CA ILE A 258 32.23 14.55 0.77
C ILE A 258 32.38 13.03 0.80
N HIS A 259 31.66 12.32 1.69
CA HIS A 259 31.81 10.88 1.88
C HIS A 259 30.46 10.17 1.94
N SER A 260 30.39 8.99 1.34
CA SER A 260 29.33 8.01 1.59
C SER A 260 29.98 6.67 1.92
N GLY A 261 29.61 6.06 3.04
CA GLY A 261 30.20 4.81 3.46
C GLY A 261 29.20 3.83 4.04
N ARG A 262 29.58 2.55 3.98
CA ARG A 262 28.83 1.42 4.50
C ARG A 262 29.78 0.43 5.14
N PHE A 263 29.49 0.08 6.38
CA PHE A 263 30.14 -0.96 7.16
C PHE A 263 29.14 -2.09 7.41
N ILE A 264 29.52 -3.33 7.16
CA ILE A 264 28.71 -4.51 7.43
C ILE A 264 29.55 -5.51 8.20
N THR A 265 28.95 -6.12 9.20
CA THR A 265 29.49 -7.30 9.87
C THR A 265 28.39 -8.34 10.04
N ASP A 266 28.73 -9.61 9.89
CA ASP A 266 27.90 -10.74 10.29
C ASP A 266 28.76 -11.69 11.12
N ILE A 267 28.24 -12.15 12.25
CA ILE A 267 28.92 -13.06 13.16
C ILE A 267 27.98 -14.25 13.43
N ALA A 268 28.41 -15.45 13.06
CA ALA A 268 27.84 -16.71 13.55
C ALA A 268 28.61 -17.11 14.81
N PHE A 269 27.94 -17.13 15.96
CA PHE A 269 28.60 -17.45 17.24
C PHE A 269 28.94 -18.93 17.36
N HIS A 270 28.18 -19.79 16.67
CA HIS A 270 28.34 -21.24 16.70
C HIS A 270 27.70 -21.87 15.44
N ASP A 271 28.48 -22.00 14.37
CA ASP A 271 28.06 -22.63 13.10
C ASP A 271 28.09 -24.16 13.23
N THR A 272 26.93 -24.75 13.53
CA THR A 272 26.77 -26.20 13.76
C THR A 272 27.14 -27.08 12.55
N LYS A 273 27.18 -26.52 11.35
CA LYS A 273 27.53 -27.25 10.12
C LYS A 273 29.03 -27.18 9.80
N TYR A 274 29.80 -26.42 10.58
CA TYR A 274 31.23 -26.28 10.41
C TYR A 274 31.97 -27.13 11.44
N GLU A 275 32.33 -28.36 11.06
CA GLU A 275 32.91 -29.36 11.98
C GLU A 275 34.44 -29.27 12.14
N GLN A 276 35.13 -28.45 11.33
CA GLN A 276 36.60 -28.35 11.34
C GLN A 276 37.09 -26.98 11.83
N GLY A 277 37.46 -26.88 13.10
CA GLY A 277 38.08 -25.69 13.71
C GLY A 277 37.14 -24.90 14.62
N GLU A 278 37.43 -23.62 14.84
CA GLU A 278 36.53 -22.75 15.60
C GLU A 278 35.20 -22.58 14.86
N GLN A 279 34.10 -22.81 15.58
CA GLN A 279 32.75 -22.73 15.04
C GLN A 279 32.25 -21.28 14.89
N THR A 280 33.04 -20.30 15.32
CA THR A 280 32.76 -18.88 15.11
C THR A 280 33.16 -18.48 13.71
N ARG A 281 32.22 -17.92 12.96
CA ARG A 281 32.49 -17.37 11.63
C ARG A 281 32.06 -15.93 11.58
N TYR A 282 32.85 -15.09 10.93
CA TYR A 282 32.49 -13.70 10.75
C TYR A 282 32.92 -13.17 9.39
N VAL A 283 32.23 -12.14 8.94
CA VAL A 283 32.63 -11.34 7.78
C VAL A 283 32.56 -9.88 8.19
N ILE A 284 33.54 -9.10 7.75
CA ILE A 284 33.58 -7.66 7.93
C ILE A 284 33.82 -7.05 6.55
N SER A 285 32.97 -6.10 6.18
CA SER A 285 33.06 -5.37 4.92
C SER A 285 32.94 -3.88 5.18
N PHE A 286 33.91 -3.12 4.70
CA PHE A 286 33.87 -1.65 4.73
C PHE A 286 34.03 -1.12 3.31
N LYS A 287 33.10 -0.24 2.91
CA LYS A 287 33.16 0.47 1.63
C LYS A 287 32.96 1.96 1.88
N ASN A 288 33.87 2.78 1.38
CA ASN A 288 33.75 4.24 1.39
C ASN A 288 33.96 4.79 -0.01
N ARG A 289 33.15 5.78 -0.39
CA ARG A 289 33.33 6.58 -1.60
C ARG A 289 33.47 8.04 -1.16
N SER A 290 34.49 8.71 -1.69
CA SER A 290 34.72 10.12 -1.46
C SER A 290 34.62 10.90 -2.76
N ASP A 291 33.96 12.05 -2.72
CA ASP A 291 33.99 13.04 -3.78
C ASP A 291 34.56 14.34 -3.22
N PHE A 292 35.64 14.82 -3.84
CA PHE A 292 36.40 15.98 -3.38
C PHE A 292 36.18 17.21 -4.28
N ASN A 293 35.25 17.14 -5.24
CA ASN A 293 34.99 18.21 -6.22
C ASN A 293 33.88 19.19 -5.79
N THR A 294 33.51 19.22 -4.51
CA THR A 294 32.54 20.19 -3.94
C THR A 294 33.23 21.42 -3.40
#